data_AF-A0A920SI98-F1
#
_entry.id   AF-A0A920SI98-F1
#
_cell.length_a   1.000
_cell.length_b   1.000
_cell.length_c   1.000
_cell.angle_alpha   90.00
_cell.angle_beta   90.00
_cell.angle_gamma   90.00
#
_symmetry.space_group_name_H-M   'P 1'
#
loop_
_entity.id
_entity.type
_entity.pdbx_description
1 polymer ?
#
loop_
_entity_poly.entity_id
_entity_poly.type
_entity_poly.pdbx_seq_one_letter_code
_entity_poly.pdbx_strand_id
1 'polypeptide(L)'
;MGLRHCWSWLLLVCCWPWVWGVAGSQWTTLGLTNLPWLQVVVVAGAATMTLGAVVSLATDTAFQGRYGVFALVPLVLGCAVGLQRMTPRSSVAALALLVLLSAVSVAREVSRDRTQIGEIADVVKAEGSTEDLVVFCPDQLAPAGSRLLADGFITLSYPMLDDGRRVDWVDYAERNAGVDVDAVADAIAMEAAGSDNVWLAWMDGYLTFEGQCPRLRLALSERLGRPVRAVHADSEGFDDAANLSRFPGGS
;
A
#
# COMPACT_ATOMS: atom_id res chain seq x y z
N MET A 1 7.50 9.03 2.38
CA MET A 1 6.92 8.51 1.12
C MET A 1 5.68 9.25 0.60
N GLY A 2 4.81 9.85 1.43
CA GLY A 2 3.50 10.38 0.99
C GLY A 2 3.48 11.59 0.04
N LEU A 3 4.58 12.36 -0.09
CA LEU A 3 4.59 13.54 -0.95
C LEU A 3 4.51 13.21 -2.45
N ARG A 4 5.12 12.12 -2.94
CA ARG A 4 5.12 11.84 -4.39
C ARG A 4 3.73 11.51 -4.94
N HIS A 5 2.90 10.79 -4.19
CA HIS A 5 1.51 10.52 -4.58
C HIS A 5 0.59 11.72 -4.36
N CYS A 6 0.85 12.54 -3.34
CA CYS A 6 0.11 13.78 -3.11
C CYS A 6 0.26 14.75 -4.29
N TRP A 7 1.45 14.80 -4.93
CA TRP A 7 1.69 15.68 -6.08
C TRP A 7 1.02 15.21 -7.37
N SER A 8 0.83 13.90 -7.61
CA SER A 8 0.06 13.43 -8.77
C SER A 8 -1.43 13.82 -8.65
N TRP A 9 -1.99 13.76 -7.44
CA TRP A 9 -3.37 14.22 -7.19
C TRP A 9 -3.48 15.74 -7.16
N LEU A 10 -2.51 16.47 -6.60
CA LEU A 10 -2.45 17.93 -6.68
C LEU A 10 -2.27 18.41 -8.12
N LEU A 11 -1.52 17.73 -8.98
CA LEU A 11 -1.44 18.09 -10.41
C LEU A 11 -2.77 17.81 -11.14
N LEU A 12 -3.45 16.71 -10.84
CA LEU A 12 -4.79 16.44 -11.39
C LEU A 12 -5.87 17.38 -10.83
N VAL A 13 -5.81 17.77 -9.56
CA VAL A 13 -6.78 18.66 -8.90
C VAL A 13 -6.44 20.14 -9.08
N CYS A 14 -5.18 20.52 -9.34
CA CYS A 14 -4.77 21.89 -9.61
C CYS A 14 -4.71 22.21 -11.11
N CYS A 15 -4.53 21.22 -12.01
CA CYS A 15 -4.58 21.49 -13.45
C CYS A 15 -5.98 21.37 -14.06
N TRP A 16 -6.95 20.73 -13.39
CA TRP A 16 -8.29 20.48 -13.98
C TRP A 16 -9.41 21.49 -13.68
N PRO A 17 -9.41 22.29 -12.57
CA PRO A 17 -10.49 23.27 -12.36
C PRO A 17 -10.47 24.43 -13.36
N TRP A 18 -9.42 24.55 -14.17
CA TRP A 18 -9.10 25.81 -14.86
C TRP A 18 -9.34 25.80 -16.37
N VAL A 19 -9.99 24.76 -16.92
CA VAL A 19 -10.17 24.61 -18.37
C VAL A 19 -11.65 24.64 -18.77
N TRP A 20 -12.26 25.83 -18.87
CA TRP A 20 -13.70 25.94 -19.15
C TRP A 20 -14.07 27.04 -20.12
N GLY A 21 -14.63 26.62 -21.26
CA GLY A 21 -15.06 27.40 -22.40
C GLY A 21 -16.21 28.38 -22.16
N VAL A 22 -16.02 29.66 -22.49
CA VAL A 22 -17.12 30.54 -22.91
C VAL A 22 -17.31 30.34 -24.42
N ALA A 23 -18.53 29.99 -24.83
CA ALA A 23 -18.86 29.75 -26.23
C ALA A 23 -18.90 31.07 -27.01
N GLY A 24 -17.77 31.43 -27.63
CA GLY A 24 -17.72 32.31 -28.78
C GLY A 24 -17.78 31.47 -30.06
N SER A 25 -18.42 31.95 -31.12
CA SER A 25 -18.82 31.17 -32.31
C SER A 25 -17.70 30.43 -33.06
N GLN A 26 -16.42 30.57 -32.69
CA GLN A 26 -15.31 29.79 -33.24
C GLN A 26 -14.24 29.33 -32.22
N TRP A 27 -14.32 29.73 -30.93
CA TRP A 27 -13.28 29.41 -29.94
C TRP A 27 -13.87 29.16 -28.55
N THR A 28 -13.32 28.16 -27.87
CA THR A 28 -13.63 27.81 -26.48
C THR A 28 -12.63 28.54 -25.59
N THR A 29 -13.01 29.62 -24.91
CA THR A 29 -12.09 30.39 -24.05
C THR A 29 -12.10 29.87 -22.62
N LEU A 30 -10.92 29.60 -22.05
CA LEU A 30 -10.80 29.10 -20.67
C LEU A 30 -11.04 30.23 -19.66
N GLY A 31 -11.96 30.02 -18.72
CA GLY A 31 -12.27 30.99 -17.67
C GLY A 31 -12.87 30.39 -16.41
N LEU A 32 -13.02 31.21 -15.37
CA LEU A 32 -13.68 30.81 -14.12
C LEU A 32 -15.18 30.59 -14.37
N THR A 33 -15.75 29.56 -13.73
CA THR A 33 -17.18 29.32 -13.79
C THR A 33 -17.95 30.44 -13.09
N ASN A 34 -19.04 30.90 -13.69
CA ASN A 34 -19.96 31.86 -13.06
C ASN A 34 -21.05 31.17 -12.22
N LEU A 35 -20.99 29.85 -12.06
CA LEU A 35 -21.95 29.08 -11.28
C LEU A 35 -21.54 29.08 -9.80
N PRO A 36 -22.25 29.81 -8.90
CA PRO A 36 -21.85 29.93 -7.50
C PRO A 36 -21.88 28.58 -6.77
N TRP A 37 -22.85 27.72 -7.08
CA TRP A 37 -22.92 26.38 -6.49
C TRP A 37 -21.70 25.51 -6.85
N LEU A 38 -21.20 25.61 -8.08
CA LEU A 38 -20.05 24.82 -8.54
C LEU A 38 -18.76 25.34 -7.89
N GLN A 39 -18.63 26.66 -7.74
CA GLN A 39 -17.53 27.26 -6.99
C GLN A 39 -17.50 26.75 -5.55
N VAL A 40 -18.65 26.74 -4.86
CA VAL A 40 -18.75 26.22 -3.49
C VAL A 40 -18.31 24.78 -3.40
N VAL A 41 -18.78 23.91 -4.31
CA VAL A 41 -18.40 22.49 -4.32
C VAL A 41 -16.90 22.30 -4.56
N VAL A 42 -16.32 23.03 -5.53
CA VAL A 42 -14.88 22.95 -5.84
C VAL A 42 -14.05 23.45 -4.66
N VAL A 43 -14.41 24.58 -4.05
CA VAL A 43 -13.74 25.14 -2.88
C VAL A 43 -13.83 24.18 -1.70
N ALA A 44 -15.00 23.59 -1.43
CA ALA A 44 -15.19 22.64 -0.34
C ALA A 44 -14.30 21.39 -0.51
N GLY A 45 -14.25 20.84 -1.73
CA GLY A 45 -13.38 19.70 -2.03
C GLY A 45 -11.90 20.03 -1.88
N ALA A 46 -11.45 21.14 -2.46
CA ALA A 46 -10.06 21.59 -2.37
C ALA A 46 -9.65 21.90 -0.92
N ALA A 47 -10.52 22.57 -0.15
CA ALA A 47 -10.28 22.87 1.25
C ALA A 47 -10.18 21.59 2.10
N THR A 48 -11.05 20.60 1.85
CA THR A 48 -11.01 19.30 2.54
C THR A 48 -9.70 18.56 2.27
N MET A 49 -9.28 18.50 1.00
CA MET A 49 -8.01 17.88 0.62
C MET A 49 -6.81 18.60 1.24
N THR A 50 -6.83 19.93 1.20
CA THR A 50 -5.75 20.76 1.78
C THR A 50 -5.67 20.58 3.29
N LEU A 51 -6.80 20.56 3.98
CA LEU A 51 -6.86 20.31 5.42
C LEU A 51 -6.29 18.92 5.76
N GLY A 52 -6.71 17.89 5.04
CA GLY A 52 -6.20 16.53 5.25
C GLY A 52 -4.69 16.44 5.01
N ALA A 53 -4.17 17.07 3.96
CA ALA A 53 -2.74 17.12 3.67
C ALA A 53 -1.96 17.88 4.76
N VAL A 54 -2.47 19.02 5.24
CA VAL A 54 -1.84 19.81 6.31
C VAL A 54 -1.82 19.05 7.63
N VAL A 55 -2.94 18.42 8.02
CA VAL A 55 -3.01 17.61 9.25
C VAL A 55 -2.06 16.42 9.18
N SER A 56 -1.99 15.75 8.03
CA SER A 56 -1.06 14.64 7.79
C SER A 56 0.39 15.06 7.97
N LEU A 57 0.79 16.20 7.39
CA LEU A 57 2.13 16.76 7.56
C LEU A 57 2.41 17.17 9.01
N ALA A 58 1.41 17.70 9.73
CA ALA A 58 1.59 18.15 11.11
C ALA A 58 1.66 17.00 12.13
N THR A 59 1.14 15.83 11.79
CA THR A 59 1.05 14.66 12.69
C THR A 59 1.98 13.52 12.30
N ASP A 60 2.81 13.70 11.27
CA ASP A 60 3.61 12.65 10.63
C ASP A 60 2.77 11.39 10.27
N THR A 61 1.48 11.57 10.02
CA THR A 61 0.59 10.50 9.58
C THR A 61 0.58 10.42 8.07
N ALA A 62 0.35 9.22 7.52
CA ALA A 62 0.30 9.03 6.06
C ALA A 62 -1.08 9.42 5.50
N PHE A 63 -1.16 10.54 4.75
CA PHE A 63 -2.31 10.79 3.87
C PHE A 63 -2.29 9.76 2.73
N GLN A 64 -3.26 8.84 2.75
CA GLN A 64 -3.40 7.82 1.72
C GLN A 64 -4.29 8.27 0.57
N GLY A 65 -3.99 7.80 -0.65
CA GLY A 65 -4.74 8.15 -1.87
C GLY A 65 -6.26 7.91 -1.77
N ARG A 66 -6.70 6.95 -0.93
CA ARG A 66 -8.13 6.70 -0.65
C ARG A 66 -8.87 7.92 -0.09
N TYR A 67 -8.19 8.84 0.59
CA TYR A 67 -8.79 10.07 1.09
C TYR A 67 -9.05 11.09 -0.05
N GLY A 68 -8.50 10.86 -1.24
CA GLY A 68 -8.82 11.61 -2.46
C GLY A 68 -10.29 11.53 -2.88
N VAL A 69 -11.09 10.62 -2.30
CA VAL A 69 -12.53 10.51 -2.55
C VAL A 69 -13.28 11.83 -2.36
N PHE A 70 -12.82 12.71 -1.47
CA PHE A 70 -13.43 14.03 -1.24
C PHE A 70 -13.26 14.99 -2.43
N ALA A 71 -12.28 14.74 -3.31
CA ALA A 71 -12.13 15.48 -4.57
C ALA A 71 -12.98 14.91 -5.72
N LEU A 72 -13.49 13.67 -5.59
CA LEU A 72 -14.19 12.98 -6.67
C LEU A 72 -15.48 13.70 -7.09
N VAL A 73 -16.35 14.02 -6.13
CA VAL A 73 -17.64 14.68 -6.41
C VAL A 73 -17.45 16.05 -7.08
N PRO A 74 -16.59 16.95 -6.56
CA PRO A 74 -16.26 18.19 -7.24
C PRO A 74 -15.69 18.01 -8.65
N LEU A 75 -14.79 17.03 -8.83
CA LEU A 75 -14.18 16.74 -10.13
C LEU A 75 -15.23 16.28 -11.15
N VAL A 76 -16.12 15.35 -10.78
CA VAL A 76 -17.16 14.81 -11.66
C VAL A 76 -18.17 15.88 -12.04
N LEU A 77 -18.65 16.68 -11.07
CA LEU A 77 -19.58 17.78 -11.33
C LEU A 77 -18.94 18.85 -12.21
N GLY A 78 -17.66 19.13 -11.98
CA GLY A 78 -16.83 19.90 -12.90
C GLY A 78 -16.88 19.29 -14.31
N CYS A 79 -16.32 18.10 -14.51
CA CYS A 79 -16.28 17.49 -15.84
C CYS A 79 -17.65 17.48 -16.55
N ALA A 80 -18.72 17.17 -15.83
CA ALA A 80 -20.08 17.15 -16.39
C ALA A 80 -20.54 18.52 -16.92
N VAL A 81 -20.45 19.59 -16.11
CA VAL A 81 -20.87 20.92 -16.58
C VAL A 81 -19.93 21.42 -17.70
N GLY A 82 -18.66 21.00 -17.70
CA GLY A 82 -17.68 21.41 -18.72
C GLY A 82 -18.00 20.81 -20.07
N LEU A 83 -18.26 19.51 -20.08
CA LEU A 83 -18.66 18.77 -21.27
C LEU A 83 -19.98 19.28 -21.86
N GLN A 84 -20.92 19.77 -21.03
CA GLN A 84 -22.19 20.36 -21.48
C GLN A 84 -22.04 21.72 -22.18
N ARG A 85 -20.98 22.48 -21.89
CA ARG A 85 -20.73 23.80 -22.49
C ARG A 85 -19.88 23.78 -23.75
N MET A 86 -19.35 22.61 -24.09
CA MET A 86 -18.53 22.39 -25.28
C MET A 86 -19.38 22.11 -26.53
N THR A 87 -18.79 22.30 -27.71
CA THR A 87 -19.39 21.76 -28.94
C THR A 87 -19.41 20.23 -28.91
N PRO A 88 -20.31 19.54 -29.62
CA PRO A 88 -20.39 18.07 -29.59
C PRO A 88 -19.06 17.38 -29.92
N ARG A 89 -18.32 17.89 -30.92
CA ARG A 89 -17.01 17.34 -31.31
C ARG A 89 -15.97 17.52 -30.19
N SER A 90 -15.90 18.72 -29.61
CA SER A 90 -14.97 19.01 -28.51
C SER A 90 -15.30 18.20 -27.25
N SER A 91 -16.58 18.04 -26.94
CA SER A 91 -17.06 17.26 -25.79
C SER A 91 -16.69 15.77 -25.93
N VAL A 92 -16.90 15.18 -27.11
CA VAL A 92 -16.48 13.80 -27.41
C VAL A 92 -14.96 13.65 -27.30
N ALA A 93 -14.19 14.58 -27.86
CA ALA A 93 -12.73 14.56 -27.77
C ALA A 93 -12.22 14.66 -26.32
N ALA A 94 -12.81 15.56 -25.52
CA ALA A 94 -12.46 15.73 -24.11
C ALA A 94 -12.83 14.48 -23.28
N LEU A 95 -14.00 13.88 -23.52
CA LEU A 95 -14.40 12.64 -22.86
C LEU A 95 -13.49 11.48 -23.25
N ALA A 96 -13.15 11.32 -24.52
CA ALA A 96 -12.21 10.30 -24.98
C ALA A 96 -10.85 10.46 -24.30
N LEU A 97 -10.34 11.69 -24.19
CA LEU A 97 -9.09 11.98 -23.47
C LEU A 97 -9.19 11.63 -21.99
N LEU A 98 -10.29 11.99 -21.31
CA LEU A 98 -10.51 11.65 -19.91
C LEU A 98 -10.53 10.13 -19.69
N VAL A 99 -11.20 9.38 -20.56
CA VAL A 99 -11.26 7.92 -20.52
C VAL A 99 -9.88 7.32 -20.72
N LEU A 100 -9.10 7.81 -21.70
CA LEU A 100 -7.73 7.34 -21.93
C LEU A 100 -6.82 7.59 -20.73
N LEU A 101 -6.85 8.80 -20.16
CA LEU A 101 -6.07 9.13 -18.96
C LEU A 101 -6.47 8.28 -17.75
N SER A 102 -7.78 8.07 -17.56
CA SER A 102 -8.31 7.20 -16.50
C SER A 102 -7.87 5.76 -16.70
N ALA A 103 -7.91 5.24 -17.93
CA ALA A 103 -7.46 3.89 -18.25
C ALA A 103 -5.96 3.71 -17.98
N VAL A 104 -5.13 4.69 -18.36
CA VAL A 104 -3.69 4.68 -18.03
C VAL A 104 -3.46 4.72 -16.52
N SER A 105 -4.23 5.54 -15.79
CA SER A 105 -4.15 5.61 -14.33
C SER A 105 -4.52 4.28 -13.67
N VAL A 106 -5.61 3.65 -14.10
CA VAL A 106 -6.05 2.35 -13.59
C VAL A 106 -5.04 1.27 -13.94
N ALA A 107 -4.54 1.24 -15.18
CA ALA A 107 -3.56 0.26 -15.60
C ALA A 107 -2.27 0.36 -14.76
N ARG A 108 -1.80 1.57 -14.48
CA ARG A 108 -0.64 1.80 -13.61
C ARG A 108 -0.87 1.33 -12.18
N GLU A 109 -2.02 1.66 -11.60
CA GLU A 109 -2.35 1.27 -10.23
C GLU A 109 -2.48 -0.25 -10.10
N VAL A 110 -3.16 -0.90 -11.04
CA VAL A 110 -3.35 -2.36 -11.04
C VAL A 110 -2.03 -3.10 -11.31
N SER A 111 -1.11 -2.50 -12.07
CA SER A 111 0.20 -3.11 -12.33
C SER A 111 1.21 -2.97 -11.19
N ARG A 112 0.91 -2.18 -10.16
CA ARG A 112 1.81 -1.95 -9.02
C ARG A 112 1.43 -2.92 -7.91
N ASP A 113 2.28 -3.89 -7.65
CA ASP A 113 2.13 -4.72 -6.48
C ASP A 113 2.35 -3.90 -5.22
N ARG A 114 1.39 -3.96 -4.30
CA ARG A 114 1.45 -3.21 -3.05
C ARG A 114 2.54 -3.75 -2.13
N THR A 115 2.74 -5.06 -2.13
CA THR A 115 3.62 -5.77 -1.20
C THR A 115 4.69 -6.53 -1.98
N GLN A 116 5.93 -6.57 -1.47
CA GLN A 116 7.02 -7.36 -2.09
C GLN A 116 6.91 -8.88 -1.85
N ILE A 117 5.78 -9.35 -1.33
CA ILE A 117 5.56 -10.74 -0.96
C ILE A 117 5.52 -11.68 -2.17
N GLY A 118 5.16 -11.18 -3.37
CA GLY A 118 5.25 -11.95 -4.61
C GLY A 118 6.68 -12.41 -4.91
N GLU A 119 7.64 -11.49 -4.90
CA GLU A 119 9.06 -11.79 -5.13
C GLU A 119 9.63 -12.72 -4.05
N ILE A 120 9.24 -12.50 -2.79
CA ILE A 120 9.61 -13.37 -1.68
C ILE A 120 9.08 -14.80 -1.89
N ALA A 121 7.83 -14.94 -2.31
CA ALA A 121 7.23 -16.25 -2.55
C ALA A 121 7.90 -16.98 -3.71
N ASP A 122 8.32 -16.27 -4.76
CA ASP A 122 9.05 -16.88 -5.89
C ASP A 122 10.40 -17.44 -5.44
N VAL A 123 11.14 -16.73 -4.58
CA VAL A 123 12.41 -17.21 -4.02
C VAL A 123 12.19 -18.43 -3.11
N VAL A 124 11.21 -18.37 -2.20
CA VAL A 124 10.91 -19.49 -1.30
C VAL A 124 10.49 -20.74 -2.09
N LYS A 125 9.68 -20.59 -3.14
CA LYS A 125 9.28 -21.72 -4.01
C LYS A 125 10.44 -22.31 -4.80
N ALA A 126 11.43 -21.48 -5.18
CA ALA A 126 12.57 -21.93 -5.95
C ALA A 126 13.64 -22.63 -5.10
N GLU A 127 13.79 -22.23 -3.84
CA GLU A 127 14.90 -22.66 -2.98
C GLU A 127 14.48 -23.46 -1.73
N GLY A 128 13.21 -23.46 -1.37
CA GLY A 128 12.71 -24.09 -0.15
C GLY A 128 12.20 -25.53 -0.34
N SER A 129 12.04 -26.21 0.78
CA SER A 129 11.45 -27.56 0.92
C SER A 129 10.04 -27.50 1.52
N THR A 130 9.22 -28.52 1.30
CA THR A 130 7.83 -28.54 1.80
C THR A 130 7.70 -28.54 3.32
N GLU A 131 8.74 -29.00 4.01
CA GLU A 131 8.84 -28.99 5.47
C GLU A 131 9.44 -27.68 6.01
N ASP A 132 9.78 -26.72 5.14
CA ASP A 132 10.31 -25.42 5.58
C ASP A 132 9.21 -24.55 6.17
N LEU A 133 9.63 -23.74 7.13
CA LEU A 133 8.78 -22.79 7.83
C LEU A 133 8.93 -21.40 7.21
N VAL A 134 7.81 -20.72 6.92
CA VAL A 134 7.77 -19.34 6.43
C VAL A 134 7.04 -18.46 7.44
N VAL A 135 7.81 -17.61 8.11
CA VAL A 135 7.33 -16.68 9.13
C VAL A 135 7.18 -15.28 8.54
N PHE A 136 6.04 -14.63 8.79
CA PHE A 136 5.75 -13.27 8.36
C PHE A 136 5.75 -12.31 9.55
N CYS A 137 6.58 -11.27 9.50
CA CYS A 137 6.61 -10.20 10.52
C CYS A 137 6.63 -8.80 9.88
N PRO A 138 5.59 -7.98 10.03
CA PRO A 138 4.39 -8.22 10.85
C PRO A 138 3.44 -9.24 10.20
N ASP A 139 2.47 -9.72 10.97
CA ASP A 139 1.33 -10.52 10.49
C ASP A 139 0.57 -9.91 9.30
N GLN A 140 0.63 -8.59 9.08
CA GLN A 140 0.04 -7.94 7.92
C GLN A 140 0.63 -8.39 6.57
N LEU A 141 1.85 -8.93 6.57
CA LEU A 141 2.45 -9.55 5.39
C LEU A 141 1.87 -10.95 5.12
N ALA A 142 1.32 -11.59 6.15
CA ALA A 142 0.93 -12.99 6.13
C ALA A 142 -0.26 -13.30 5.20
N PRO A 143 -1.33 -12.48 5.08
CA PRO A 143 -2.44 -12.80 4.18
C PRO A 143 -2.05 -12.94 2.72
N ALA A 144 -1.08 -12.14 2.25
CA ALA A 144 -0.53 -12.28 0.91
C ALA A 144 0.34 -13.53 0.81
N GLY A 145 1.20 -13.76 1.80
CA GLY A 145 2.10 -14.91 1.83
C GLY A 145 1.38 -16.26 1.90
N SER A 146 0.41 -16.37 2.81
CA SER A 146 -0.45 -17.55 3.00
C SER A 146 -1.16 -17.96 1.70
N ARG A 147 -1.71 -16.99 0.94
CA ARG A 147 -2.32 -17.28 -0.38
C ARG A 147 -1.34 -17.85 -1.40
N LEU A 148 -0.06 -17.49 -1.30
CA LEU A 148 0.96 -17.88 -2.27
C LEU A 148 1.74 -19.13 -1.87
N LEU A 149 1.84 -19.43 -0.57
CA LEU A 149 2.76 -20.43 -0.01
C LEU A 149 2.09 -21.52 0.84
N ALA A 150 0.89 -21.31 1.40
CA ALA A 150 0.30 -22.25 2.36
C ALA A 150 -0.06 -23.64 1.78
N ASP A 151 -0.13 -23.77 0.45
CA ASP A 151 -0.36 -25.07 -0.21
C ASP A 151 0.92 -25.94 -0.29
N GLY A 152 2.09 -25.36 -0.03
CA GLY A 152 3.38 -26.04 -0.18
C GLY A 152 4.38 -25.83 0.95
N PHE A 153 4.07 -24.97 1.93
CA PHE A 153 4.95 -24.63 3.05
C PHE A 153 4.12 -24.43 4.32
N ILE A 154 4.77 -24.59 5.47
CA ILE A 154 4.18 -24.22 6.77
C ILE A 154 4.32 -22.70 6.92
N THR A 155 3.21 -21.99 7.05
CA THR A 155 3.21 -20.52 7.19
C THR A 155 2.80 -20.10 8.59
N LEU A 156 3.58 -19.20 9.21
CA LEU A 156 3.27 -18.62 10.52
C LEU A 156 3.21 -17.08 10.45
N SER A 157 2.25 -16.48 11.14
CA SER A 157 2.15 -15.04 11.32
C SER A 157 2.64 -14.62 12.71
N TYR A 158 3.58 -13.67 12.77
CA TYR A 158 4.04 -13.11 14.04
C TYR A 158 3.06 -12.01 14.51
N PRO A 159 2.59 -12.01 15.78
CA PRO A 159 3.13 -12.75 16.92
C PRO A 159 2.36 -14.02 17.32
N MET A 160 1.16 -14.23 16.78
CA MET A 160 0.25 -15.28 17.26
C MET A 160 0.60 -16.69 16.79
N LEU A 161 1.48 -16.80 15.80
CA LEU A 161 1.89 -18.04 15.14
C LEU A 161 0.69 -18.81 14.56
N ASP A 162 -0.31 -18.08 14.05
CA ASP A 162 -1.39 -18.68 13.26
C ASP A 162 -1.00 -18.79 11.78
N ASP A 163 -1.89 -19.36 10.95
CA ASP A 163 -1.63 -19.61 9.53
C ASP A 163 -1.59 -18.34 8.64
N GLY A 164 -1.80 -17.16 9.23
CA GLY A 164 -1.68 -15.88 8.56
C GLY A 164 -2.75 -15.57 7.53
N ARG A 165 -3.86 -16.32 7.45
CA ARG A 165 -4.90 -16.06 6.44
C ARG A 165 -5.62 -14.73 6.66
N ARG A 166 -5.69 -14.25 7.90
CA ARG A 166 -6.36 -13.00 8.30
C ARG A 166 -5.62 -12.33 9.44
N VAL A 167 -5.73 -11.00 9.50
CA VAL A 167 -5.28 -10.20 10.64
C VAL A 167 -6.51 -9.86 11.48
N ASP A 168 -6.42 -10.11 12.78
CA ASP A 168 -7.45 -9.70 13.75
C ASP A 168 -7.11 -8.33 14.33
N TRP A 169 -8.03 -7.38 14.13
CA TRP A 169 -7.83 -5.97 14.46
C TRP A 169 -8.46 -5.54 15.78
N VAL A 170 -9.20 -6.43 16.47
CA VAL A 170 -10.07 -6.05 17.60
C VAL A 170 -9.28 -5.40 18.75
N ASP A 171 -8.19 -6.03 19.17
CA ASP A 171 -7.30 -5.61 20.28
C ASP A 171 -5.83 -5.48 19.83
N TYR A 172 -5.62 -5.31 18.52
CA TYR A 172 -4.33 -5.45 17.84
C TYR A 172 -3.16 -4.67 18.47
N ALA A 173 -3.40 -3.41 18.87
CA ALA A 173 -2.37 -2.58 19.49
C ALA A 173 -1.99 -3.09 20.89
N GLU A 174 -2.98 -3.46 21.71
CA GLU A 174 -2.76 -3.99 23.06
C GLU A 174 -2.07 -5.35 23.00
N ARG A 175 -2.56 -6.23 22.12
CA ARG A 175 -2.00 -7.55 21.85
C ARG A 175 -0.52 -7.45 21.47
N ASN A 176 -0.18 -6.60 20.50
CA ASN A 176 1.20 -6.49 20.02
C ASN A 176 2.12 -5.80 21.03
N ALA A 177 1.62 -4.86 21.84
CA ALA A 177 2.41 -4.20 22.86
C ALA A 177 2.86 -5.16 23.98
N GLY A 178 2.07 -6.20 24.26
CA GLY A 178 2.35 -7.19 25.31
C GLY A 178 3.23 -8.38 24.89
N VAL A 179 3.71 -8.42 23.65
CA VAL A 179 4.43 -9.60 23.12
C VAL A 179 5.83 -9.74 23.70
N ASP A 180 6.12 -10.93 24.23
CA ASP A 180 7.48 -11.39 24.49
C ASP A 180 8.10 -11.97 23.22
N VAL A 181 9.00 -11.21 22.60
CA VAL A 181 9.66 -11.58 21.34
C VAL A 181 10.50 -12.85 21.48
N ASP A 182 11.15 -13.03 22.63
CA ASP A 182 12.02 -14.19 22.86
C ASP A 182 11.20 -15.46 23.00
N ALA A 183 10.10 -15.40 23.75
CA ALA A 183 9.18 -16.53 23.85
C ALA A 183 8.59 -16.95 22.49
N VAL A 184 8.28 -16.00 21.62
CA VAL A 184 7.80 -16.30 20.26
C VAL A 184 8.94 -16.86 19.40
N ALA A 185 10.16 -16.38 19.54
CA ALA A 185 11.33 -16.92 18.84
C ALA A 185 11.64 -18.37 19.28
N ASP A 186 11.48 -18.69 20.56
CA ASP A 186 11.58 -20.06 21.08
C ASP A 186 10.52 -20.96 20.46
N ALA A 187 9.26 -20.50 20.40
CA ALA A 187 8.19 -21.26 19.78
C ALA A 187 8.42 -21.52 18.28
N ILE A 188 8.90 -20.52 17.53
CA ILE A 188 9.27 -20.70 16.12
C ILE A 188 10.43 -21.69 15.97
N ALA A 189 11.46 -21.61 16.81
CA ALA A 189 12.59 -22.52 16.75
C ALA A 189 12.18 -23.97 17.08
N MET A 190 11.23 -24.16 18.00
CA MET A 190 10.63 -25.46 18.29
C MET A 190 9.81 -26.01 17.11
N GLU A 191 9.00 -25.17 16.46
CA GLU A 191 8.20 -25.56 15.29
C GLU A 191 9.10 -25.92 14.09
N ALA A 192 10.25 -25.25 13.97
CA ALA A 192 11.24 -25.50 12.94
C ALA A 192 12.06 -26.80 13.12
N ALA A 193 11.76 -27.60 14.15
CA ALA A 193 12.45 -28.87 14.37
C ALA A 193 12.16 -29.84 13.23
N GLY A 194 13.21 -30.20 12.47
CA GLY A 194 13.08 -31.06 11.29
C GLY A 194 12.82 -30.32 9.97
N SER A 195 12.69 -28.99 9.98
CA SER A 195 12.78 -28.17 8.78
C SER A 195 14.22 -28.05 8.31
N ASP A 196 14.45 -27.91 7.00
CA ASP A 196 15.80 -27.60 6.47
C ASP A 196 16.09 -26.10 6.60
N ASN A 197 15.06 -25.25 6.46
CA ASN A 197 15.18 -23.81 6.57
C ASN A 197 14.01 -23.16 7.32
N VAL A 198 14.31 -22.02 7.94
CA VAL A 198 13.29 -21.06 8.40
C VAL A 198 13.44 -19.77 7.62
N TRP A 199 12.37 -19.36 6.94
CA TRP A 199 12.29 -18.17 6.13
C TRP A 199 11.53 -17.08 6.90
N LEU A 200 12.17 -15.95 7.17
CA LEU A 200 11.53 -14.79 7.77
C LEU A 200 11.34 -13.70 6.73
N ALA A 201 10.10 -13.48 6.32
CA ALA A 201 9.69 -12.31 5.55
C ALA A 201 9.39 -11.16 6.53
N TRP A 202 10.17 -10.08 6.48
CA TRP A 202 10.04 -9.01 7.46
C TRP A 202 10.27 -7.60 6.97
N MET A 203 9.54 -6.66 7.58
CA MET A 203 9.77 -5.23 7.44
C MET A 203 9.75 -4.52 8.79
N ASP A 204 10.28 -3.31 8.81
CA ASP A 204 10.33 -2.46 10.01
C ASP A 204 9.43 -1.23 9.85
N GLY A 205 9.18 -0.52 10.95
CA GLY A 205 8.49 0.77 10.92
C GLY A 205 6.96 0.70 10.98
N TYR A 206 6.38 -0.46 11.29
CA TYR A 206 4.95 -0.55 11.59
C TYR A 206 4.64 -0.06 13.01
N LEU A 207 3.67 0.85 13.11
CA LEU A 207 3.35 1.60 14.34
C LEU A 207 3.05 0.71 15.55
N THR A 208 2.42 -0.46 15.39
CA THR A 208 2.07 -1.35 16.52
C THR A 208 3.14 -2.40 16.81
N PHE A 209 4.19 -2.49 16.00
CA PHE A 209 5.27 -3.46 16.17
C PHE A 209 6.58 -2.83 16.61
N GLU A 210 6.80 -1.52 16.43
CA GLU A 210 7.91 -0.73 17.03
C GLU A 210 9.24 -1.51 17.21
N GLY A 211 9.83 -1.99 16.10
CA GLY A 211 11.11 -2.70 16.11
C GLY A 211 11.08 -4.16 16.59
N GLN A 212 9.91 -4.75 16.84
CA GLN A 212 9.77 -6.18 17.16
C GLN A 212 10.30 -7.09 16.04
N CYS A 213 10.03 -6.80 14.76
CA CYS A 213 10.51 -7.65 13.66
C CYS A 213 12.05 -7.70 13.53
N PRO A 214 12.77 -6.57 13.62
CA PRO A 214 14.22 -6.58 13.78
C PRO A 214 14.71 -7.40 14.99
N ARG A 215 14.03 -7.29 16.15
CA ARG A 215 14.36 -8.06 17.36
C ARG A 215 14.12 -9.55 17.17
N LEU A 216 13.00 -9.94 16.58
CA LEU A 216 12.67 -11.32 16.23
C LEU A 216 13.75 -11.92 15.33
N ARG A 217 14.19 -11.19 14.31
CA ARG A 217 15.28 -11.63 13.43
C ARG A 217 16.59 -11.90 14.19
N LEU A 218 16.91 -11.08 15.20
CA LEU A 218 18.08 -11.29 16.05
C LEU A 218 17.90 -12.51 16.97
N ALA A 219 16.75 -12.61 17.64
CA ALA A 219 16.39 -13.72 18.51
C ALA A 219 16.41 -15.08 17.77
N LEU A 220 15.92 -15.12 16.53
CA LEU A 220 16.03 -16.30 15.66
C LEU A 220 17.47 -16.58 15.25
N SER A 221 18.30 -15.55 15.05
CA SER A 221 19.71 -15.74 14.71
C SER A 221 20.50 -16.39 15.83
N GLU A 222 20.10 -16.17 17.09
CA GLU A 222 20.72 -16.78 18.26
C GLU A 222 20.32 -18.25 18.42
N ARG A 223 19.09 -18.61 18.01
CA ARG A 223 18.52 -19.96 18.13
C ARG A 223 18.87 -20.87 16.96
N LEU A 224 18.79 -20.35 15.74
CA LEU A 224 18.90 -21.11 14.49
C LEU A 224 20.24 -20.87 13.78
N GLY A 225 20.99 -19.85 14.18
CA GLY A 225 22.24 -19.45 13.55
C GLY A 225 22.10 -18.28 12.57
N ARG A 226 23.23 -17.85 12.00
CA ARG A 226 23.29 -16.60 11.23
C ARG A 226 22.48 -16.69 9.93
N PRO A 227 21.55 -15.76 9.65
CA PRO A 227 20.77 -15.80 8.43
C PRO A 227 21.54 -15.29 7.22
N VAL A 228 21.17 -15.80 6.05
CA VAL A 228 21.47 -15.20 4.74
C VAL A 228 20.30 -14.32 4.33
N ARG A 229 20.57 -13.11 3.84
CA ARG A 229 19.52 -12.24 3.29
C ARG A 229 19.29 -12.60 1.83
N ALA A 230 18.13 -13.19 1.53
CA ALA A 230 17.76 -13.66 0.21
C ALA A 230 17.08 -12.55 -0.63
N VAL A 231 16.28 -11.69 0.00
CA VAL A 231 15.62 -10.54 -0.65
C VAL A 231 15.84 -9.28 0.18
N HIS A 232 16.10 -8.16 -0.50
CA HIS A 232 16.22 -6.84 0.10
C HIS A 232 14.92 -6.07 -0.13
N ALA A 233 14.47 -5.34 0.90
CA ALA A 233 13.31 -4.47 0.78
C ALA A 233 13.52 -3.40 -0.31
N ASP A 234 12.66 -3.37 -1.32
CA ASP A 234 12.62 -2.35 -2.36
C ASP A 234 11.48 -1.36 -2.12
N SER A 235 11.81 -0.28 -1.39
CA SER A 235 10.85 0.79 -1.10
C SER A 235 10.57 1.72 -2.29
N GLU A 236 11.30 1.60 -3.41
CA GLU A 236 10.98 2.34 -4.63
C GLU A 236 9.90 1.61 -5.45
N GLY A 237 10.01 0.28 -5.51
CA GLY A 237 9.07 -0.61 -6.18
C GLY A 237 7.75 -0.82 -5.44
N PHE A 238 7.82 -1.00 -4.11
CA PHE A 238 6.69 -1.47 -3.30
C PHE A 238 6.32 -0.50 -2.18
N ASP A 239 5.03 -0.45 -1.85
CA ASP A 239 4.53 0.36 -0.73
C ASP A 239 4.85 -0.32 0.61
N ASP A 240 4.63 -1.65 0.66
CA ASP A 240 4.92 -2.53 1.78
C ASP A 240 6.15 -3.40 1.41
N ALA A 241 7.33 -2.76 1.36
CA ALA A 241 8.60 -3.40 1.00
C ALA A 241 9.14 -4.28 2.15
N ALA A 242 9.58 -5.49 1.82
CA ALA A 242 9.95 -6.50 2.82
C ALA A 242 11.28 -7.18 2.48
N ASN A 243 12.00 -7.58 3.52
CA ASN A 243 13.22 -8.38 3.41
C ASN A 243 12.87 -9.86 3.57
N LEU A 244 13.71 -10.73 2.99
CA LEU A 244 13.68 -12.16 3.25
C LEU A 244 14.99 -12.60 3.89
N SER A 245 14.91 -13.20 5.07
CA SER A 245 16.05 -13.80 5.76
C SER A 245 15.86 -15.30 5.84
N ARG A 246 16.84 -16.07 5.35
CA ARG A 246 16.88 -17.53 5.47
C ARG A 246 17.80 -17.93 6.61
N PHE A 247 17.26 -18.62 7.59
CA PHE A 247 17.99 -19.24 8.69
C PHE A 247 18.14 -20.74 8.40
N PRO A 248 19.20 -21.39 8.94
CA PRO A 248 19.24 -22.84 9.02
C PRO A 248 18.01 -23.36 9.79
N GLY A 249 17.52 -24.54 9.45
CA GLY A 249 16.51 -25.23 10.26
C GLY A 249 17.04 -25.71 11.62
N GLY A 250 16.13 -26.08 12.51
CA GLY A 250 16.46 -26.60 13.84
C GLY A 250 16.89 -28.07 13.78
N SER A 251 18.08 -28.39 14.30
CA SER A 251 18.58 -29.77 14.47
C SER A 251 18.00 -30.48 15.68
#